data_AF-A0A1F5BED1-F1
#
_entry.id   AF-A0A1F5BED1-F1
#
_cell.length_a   1.000
_cell.length_b   1.000
_cell.length_c   1.000
_cell.angle_alpha   90.00
_cell.angle_beta   90.00
_cell.angle_gamma   90.00
#
_symmetry.space_group_name_H-M   'P 1'
#
loop_
_entity.id
_entity.type
_entity.pdbx_description
1 polymer ?
#
loop_
_entity_poly.entity_id
_entity_poly.type
_entity_poly.pdbx_seq_one_letter_code
_entity_poly.pdbx_strand_id
1 'polypeptide(L)'
;MRIARDPERLAAFERGLAEAGYEGAQRGIADVLAARYEKGQYGSADGIAHRYLDAGDKDRAIDWLYKAYETHDSSLAYLGNPLWDPLRSDPRFQALLRRIGLPLDVKK
;
A
#
# COMPACT_ATOMS: atom_id res chain seq x y z
N MET A 1 15.72 1.95 -13.61
CA MET A 1 15.15 2.01 -12.24
C MET A 1 14.28 3.27 -12.11
N ARG A 2 12.95 3.14 -11.96
CA ARG A 2 11.96 4.24 -12.12
C ARG A 2 11.94 5.27 -10.98
N ILE A 3 12.67 5.02 -9.90
CA ILE A 3 12.77 5.90 -8.72
C ILE A 3 13.69 7.09 -8.99
N ALA A 4 14.72 6.94 -9.84
CA ALA A 4 15.72 7.98 -10.12
C ALA A 4 15.20 9.22 -10.87
N ARG A 5 13.96 9.18 -11.42
CA ARG A 5 13.33 10.35 -12.08
C ARG A 5 12.44 11.16 -11.13
N ASP A 6 12.41 10.82 -9.84
CA ASP A 6 11.54 11.44 -8.85
C ASP A 6 12.34 11.85 -7.60
N PRO A 7 12.84 13.09 -7.55
CA PRO A 7 13.76 13.53 -6.50
C PRO A 7 13.10 13.53 -5.12
N GLU A 8 11.80 13.80 -5.03
CA GLU A 8 11.07 13.80 -3.76
C GLU A 8 10.94 12.38 -3.19
N ARG A 9 10.63 11.39 -4.03
CA ARG A 9 10.59 9.98 -3.61
C ARG A 9 11.97 9.45 -3.23
N LEU A 10 13.02 9.87 -3.96
CA LEU A 10 14.39 9.49 -3.64
C LEU A 10 14.82 10.07 -2.29
N ALA A 11 14.58 11.36 -2.06
CA ALA A 11 14.90 12.00 -0.78
C ALA A 11 14.14 11.38 0.39
N ALA A 12 12.85 11.04 0.20
CA ALA A 12 12.07 10.37 1.23
C ALA A 12 12.57 8.93 1.50
N PHE A 13 13.00 8.22 0.46
CA PHE A 13 13.62 6.90 0.60
C PHE A 13 14.93 6.97 1.37
N GLU A 14 15.83 7.88 1.00
CA GLU A 14 17.13 8.06 1.65
C GLU A 14 16.98 8.48 3.12
N ARG A 15 16.07 9.43 3.41
CA ARG A 15 15.77 9.83 4.80
C ARG A 15 15.23 8.66 5.61
N GLY A 16 14.24 7.95 5.08
CA GLY A 16 13.65 6.81 5.78
C GLY A 16 14.65 5.68 6.00
N LEU A 17 15.55 5.44 5.04
CA LEU A 17 16.63 4.47 5.16
C LEU A 17 17.61 4.83 6.29
N ALA A 18 17.95 6.12 6.42
CA ALA A 18 18.82 6.62 7.47
C ALA A 18 18.18 6.54 8.87
N GLU A 19 16.86 6.74 8.97
CA GLU A 19 16.13 6.79 10.24
C GLU A 19 15.75 5.40 10.77
N ALA A 20 15.25 4.51 9.91
CA ALA A 20 14.66 3.23 10.31
C ALA A 20 14.92 2.09 9.31
N GLY A 21 15.96 2.20 8.48
CA GLY A 21 16.29 1.17 7.51
C GLY A 21 15.26 1.03 6.39
N TYR A 22 15.19 -0.16 5.78
CA TYR A 22 14.32 -0.41 4.62
C TYR A 22 12.85 -0.08 4.89
N GLU A 23 12.36 -0.39 6.10
CA GLU A 23 10.99 -0.10 6.50
C GLU A 23 10.70 1.41 6.52
N GLY A 24 11.62 2.20 7.10
CA GLY A 24 11.54 3.66 7.05
C GLY A 24 11.56 4.20 5.63
N ALA A 25 12.39 3.62 4.77
CA ALA A 25 12.52 4.03 3.37
C ALA A 25 11.20 3.83 2.59
N GLN A 26 10.53 2.69 2.79
CA GLN A 26 9.24 2.41 2.17
C GLN A 26 8.13 3.28 2.73
N ARG A 27 8.14 3.53 4.05
CA ARG A 27 7.23 4.46 4.71
C ARG A 27 7.34 5.87 4.13
N GLY A 28 8.56 6.38 3.99
CA GLY A 28 8.81 7.69 3.39
C GLY A 28 8.29 7.79 1.96
N ILE A 29 8.49 6.75 1.13
CA ILE A 29 7.89 6.72 -0.20
C ILE A 29 6.37 6.70 -0.12
N ALA A 30 5.79 5.90 0.77
CA ALA A 30 4.34 5.79 0.94
C ALA A 30 3.71 7.14 1.31
N ASP A 31 4.33 7.88 2.23
CA ASP A 31 3.89 9.21 2.68
C ASP A 31 3.89 10.22 1.50
N VAL A 32 4.94 10.20 0.66
CA VAL A 32 5.01 11.06 -0.54
C VAL A 32 3.90 10.72 -1.54
N LEU A 33 3.68 9.42 -1.79
CA LEU A 33 2.66 8.99 -2.73
C LEU A 33 1.24 9.29 -2.21
N ALA A 34 1.00 9.11 -0.91
CA ALA A 34 -0.23 9.49 -0.23
C ALA A 34 -0.53 10.99 -0.40
N ALA A 35 0.46 11.85 -0.13
CA ALA A 35 0.30 13.30 -0.29
C ALA A 35 0.00 13.71 -1.74
N ARG A 36 0.52 12.98 -2.73
CA ARG A 36 0.23 13.21 -4.15
C ARG A 36 -1.14 12.70 -4.57
N TYR A 37 -1.58 11.59 -4.02
CA TYR A 37 -2.91 11.04 -4.27
C TYR A 37 -3.99 12.04 -3.85
N GLU A 38 -3.87 12.64 -2.65
CA GLU A 38 -4.80 13.67 -2.17
C GLU A 38 -4.81 14.93 -3.06
N LYS A 39 -3.73 15.18 -3.81
CA LYS A 39 -3.62 16.28 -4.79
C LYS A 39 -4.08 15.88 -6.20
N GLY A 40 -4.53 14.65 -6.42
CA GLY A 40 -4.87 14.11 -7.74
C GLY A 40 -3.67 13.87 -8.67
N GLN A 41 -2.46 13.85 -8.12
CA GLN A 41 -1.19 13.71 -8.86
C GLN A 41 -0.66 12.26 -8.87
N TYR A 42 -1.36 11.35 -8.19
CA TYR A 42 -1.06 9.93 -8.16
C TYR A 42 -2.38 9.15 -8.09
N GLY A 43 -2.52 8.09 -8.88
CA GLY A 43 -3.82 7.44 -9.11
C GLY A 43 -3.96 6.01 -8.60
N SER A 44 -2.96 5.47 -7.88
CA SER A 44 -2.94 4.06 -7.45
C SER A 44 -2.92 3.97 -5.94
N ALA A 45 -4.10 3.77 -5.34
CA ALA A 45 -4.24 3.65 -3.89
C ALA A 45 -3.65 2.31 -3.37
N ASP A 46 -3.75 1.24 -4.16
CA ASP A 46 -3.11 -0.05 -3.90
C ASP A 46 -1.58 0.04 -3.85
N GLY A 47 -0.99 0.85 -4.74
CA GLY A 47 0.44 1.08 -4.77
C GLY A 47 0.96 1.77 -3.51
N ILE A 48 0.14 2.63 -2.90
CA ILE A 48 0.44 3.26 -1.61
C ILE A 48 0.31 2.23 -0.49
N ALA A 49 -0.79 1.45 -0.47
CA ALA A 49 -1.01 0.39 0.51
C ALA A 49 0.16 -0.62 0.54
N HIS A 50 0.66 -1.01 -0.63
CA HIS A 50 1.82 -1.90 -0.75
C HIS A 50 3.09 -1.28 -0.11
N ARG A 51 3.35 0.02 -0.29
CA ARG A 51 4.52 0.64 0.35
C ARG A 51 4.41 0.69 1.87
N TYR A 52 3.22 0.92 2.41
CA TYR A 52 3.00 0.80 3.85
C TYR A 52 3.15 -0.63 4.34
N LEU A 53 2.71 -1.61 3.56
CA LEU A 53 2.88 -3.02 3.89
C LEU A 53 4.37 -3.42 3.93
N ASP A 54 5.16 -3.01 2.93
CA ASP A 54 6.61 -3.20 2.90
C ASP A 54 7.33 -2.49 4.07
N ALA A 55 6.71 -1.44 4.60
CA ALA A 55 7.18 -0.71 5.78
C ALA A 55 6.73 -1.32 7.12
N GLY A 56 6.08 -2.50 7.09
CA GLY A 56 5.50 -3.16 8.26
C GLY A 56 4.24 -2.48 8.82
N ASP A 57 3.76 -1.40 8.19
CA ASP A 57 2.65 -0.58 8.65
C ASP A 57 1.32 -1.10 8.10
N LYS A 58 0.86 -2.19 8.72
CA LYS A 58 -0.36 -2.90 8.31
C LYS A 58 -1.62 -2.04 8.44
N ASP A 59 -1.67 -1.17 9.44
CA ASP A 59 -2.80 -0.28 9.68
C ASP A 59 -2.99 0.67 8.50
N ARG A 60 -1.95 1.44 8.14
CA ARG A 60 -2.05 2.35 7.01
C ARG A 60 -2.19 1.61 5.68
N ALA A 61 -1.61 0.43 5.54
CA ALA A 61 -1.84 -0.39 4.35
C ALA A 61 -3.33 -0.70 4.16
N ILE A 62 -4.02 -1.14 5.23
CA ILE A 62 -5.46 -1.46 5.19
C ILE A 62 -6.29 -0.21 4.92
N ASP A 63 -5.98 0.93 5.56
CA ASP A 63 -6.71 2.18 5.33
C ASP A 63 -6.66 2.60 3.86
N TRP A 64 -5.49 2.46 3.22
CA TRP A 64 -5.33 2.74 1.79
C TRP A 64 -6.06 1.74 0.89
N LEU A 65 -6.20 0.48 1.30
CA LEU A 65 -7.04 -0.49 0.57
C LEU A 65 -8.54 -0.15 0.68
N TYR A 66 -8.99 0.38 1.82
CA TYR A 66 -10.35 0.90 1.94
C TYR A 66 -10.57 2.15 1.08
N LYS A 67 -9.57 3.03 0.99
CA LYS A 67 -9.60 4.17 0.06
C LYS A 67 -9.74 3.71 -1.38
N ALA A 68 -8.97 2.70 -1.80
CA ALA A 68 -9.07 2.08 -3.11
C ALA A 68 -10.49 1.53 -3.37
N TYR A 69 -11.14 0.99 -2.34
CA TYR A 69 -12.51 0.47 -2.42
C TYR A 69 -13.54 1.57 -2.61
N GLU A 70 -13.41 2.68 -1.89
CA GLU A 70 -14.27 3.86 -2.04
C GLU A 70 -14.15 4.48 -3.44
N THR A 71 -12.96 4.44 -4.04
CA THR A 71 -12.73 4.98 -5.38
C THR A 71 -12.93 3.96 -6.50
N HIS A 72 -13.46 2.76 -6.20
CA HIS A 72 -13.67 1.68 -7.16
C HIS A 72 -12.42 1.33 -7.98
N ASP A 73 -11.25 1.33 -7.33
CA ASP A 73 -9.98 1.04 -7.98
C ASP A 73 -9.92 -0.43 -8.45
N SER A 74 -9.66 -0.62 -9.74
CA SER A 74 -9.59 -1.94 -10.39
C SER A 74 -8.52 -2.86 -9.80
N SER A 75 -7.50 -2.30 -9.14
CA SER A 75 -6.41 -3.06 -8.50
C SER A 75 -6.90 -3.98 -7.38
N LEU A 76 -8.07 -3.73 -6.79
CA LEU A 76 -8.64 -4.56 -5.73
C LEU A 76 -8.94 -5.99 -6.15
N ALA A 77 -9.12 -6.24 -7.46
CA ALA A 77 -9.27 -7.60 -7.99
C ALA A 77 -8.06 -8.50 -7.67
N TYR A 78 -6.89 -7.92 -7.37
CA TYR A 78 -5.64 -8.63 -7.08
C TYR A 78 -5.35 -8.79 -5.58
N LEU A 79 -6.30 -8.46 -4.68
CA LEU A 79 -6.10 -8.67 -3.23
C LEU A 79 -5.99 -10.15 -2.83
N GLY A 80 -6.31 -11.07 -3.73
CA GLY A 80 -6.05 -12.50 -3.56
C GLY A 80 -4.58 -12.92 -3.72
N ASN A 81 -3.68 -12.04 -4.15
CA ASN A 81 -2.26 -12.33 -4.36
C ASN A 81 -1.50 -12.55 -3.02
N PRO A 82 -0.52 -13.47 -2.95
CA PRO A 82 0.37 -13.65 -1.80
C PRO A 82 1.03 -12.38 -1.23
N LEU A 83 1.16 -11.32 -2.03
CA LEU A 83 1.63 -10.02 -1.55
C LEU A 83 0.91 -9.57 -0.27
N TRP A 84 -0.40 -9.83 -0.17
CA TRP A 84 -1.24 -9.39 0.93
C TRP A 84 -1.35 -10.41 2.08
N ASP A 85 -0.57 -11.50 2.02
CA ASP A 85 -0.56 -12.53 3.05
C ASP A 85 -0.31 -12.00 4.47
N PRO A 86 0.56 -10.99 4.69
CA PRO A 86 0.74 -10.40 6.01
C PRO A 86 -0.51 -9.74 6.60
N LEU A 87 -1.54 -9.45 5.78
CA LEU A 87 -2.82 -8.86 6.19
C LEU A 87 -3.95 -9.89 6.34
N ARG A 88 -3.77 -11.15 5.93
CA ARG A 88 -4.85 -12.16 5.88
C ARG A 88 -5.53 -12.42 7.21
N SER A 89 -4.79 -12.29 8.31
CA SER A 89 -5.30 -12.47 9.66
C SER A 89 -6.04 -11.24 10.21
N ASP A 90 -5.92 -10.08 9.56
CA ASP A 90 -6.58 -8.85 10.04
C ASP A 90 -8.08 -8.87 9.70
N PRO A 91 -8.97 -8.69 10.70
CA PRO A 91 -10.41 -8.76 10.48
C PRO A 91 -10.92 -7.67 9.52
N ARG A 92 -10.27 -6.51 9.45
CA ARG A 92 -10.61 -5.44 8.50
C ARG A 92 -10.29 -5.85 7.07
N PHE A 93 -9.14 -6.47 6.84
CA PHE A 93 -8.78 -6.99 5.51
C PHE A 93 -9.74 -8.10 5.06
N GLN A 94 -10.11 -9.02 5.96
CA GLN A 94 -11.12 -10.04 5.67
C GLN A 94 -12.50 -9.44 5.39
N ALA A 95 -12.89 -8.36 6.07
CA ALA A 95 -14.13 -7.65 5.79
C ALA A 95 -14.09 -6.99 4.40
N LEU A 96 -12.95 -6.43 4.01
CA LEU A 96 -12.76 -5.85 2.67
C LEU A 96 -12.88 -6.92 1.58
N LEU A 97 -12.18 -8.05 1.70
CA LEU A 97 -12.29 -9.17 0.73
C LEU A 97 -13.74 -9.63 0.53
N ARG A 98 -14.51 -9.73 1.62
CA ARG A 98 -15.94 -10.07 1.56
C ARG A 98 -16.76 -9.03 0.79
N ARG A 99 -16.48 -7.74 0.95
CA ARG A 99 -17.18 -6.65 0.24
C ARG A 99 -16.93 -6.68 -1.26
N ILE A 100 -15.73 -7.06 -1.69
CA ILE A 100 -15.37 -7.18 -3.12
C ILE A 100 -15.61 -8.59 -3.70
N GLY A 101 -16.17 -9.51 -2.90
CA GLY A 101 -16.52 -10.86 -3.35
C GLY A 101 -15.32 -11.81 -3.55
N LEU A 102 -14.17 -11.54 -2.94
CA LEU A 102 -13.00 -12.42 -3.02
C LEU A 102 -12.98 -13.47 -1.88
N PRO A 103 -12.50 -14.70 -2.17
CA PRO A 103 -12.37 -15.74 -1.15
C PRO A 103 -11.33 -15.36 -0.10
N LEU A 104 -11.64 -15.65 1.17
CA LEU A 104 -10.74 -15.41 2.31
C LEU A 104 -9.52 -16.34 2.32
N ASP A 105 -9.63 -17.46 1.61
CA ASP A 105 -8.65 -18.54 1.62
C ASP A 105 -8.35 -18.94 0.17
N VAL A 106 -7.24 -18.48 -0.37
CA VAL A 106 -6.65 -19.11 -1.56
C VAL A 106 -5.53 -20.00 -1.02
N LYS A 107 -5.93 -21.13 -0.44
CA LYS A 107 -4.98 -22.24 -0.25
C LYS A 107 -4.40 -22.55 -1.63
N LYS A 108 -3.10 -22.33 -1.77
CA LYS A 108 -2.30 -23.08 -2.74
C LYS A 108 -1.76 -24.32 -2.04
#